data_AF-A0A354IXS6-F1
#
_entry.id   AF-A0A354IXS6-F1
#
_cell.length_a   1.000
_cell.length_b   1.000
_cell.length_c   1.000
_cell.angle_alpha   90.00
_cell.angle_beta   90.00
_cell.angle_gamma   90.00
#
_symmetry.space_group_name_H-M   'P 1'
#
loop_
_entity.id
_entity.type
_entity.pdbx_description
1 polymer ?
#
loop_
_entity_poly.entity_id
_entity_poly.type
_entity_poly.pdbx_seq_one_letter_code
_entity_poly.pdbx_strand_id
1 'polypeptide(L)'
;GMAEQARGLAGQAPVPVTPMTQETLNASLTARGIKPASLSLTGEYARMQINGTSFANLLVWLDAQRRENRVAVQEATFTAQDPAGQVDASLTLRQDTGAGAR
;
A
#
# COMPACT_ATOMS: atom_id res chain seq x y z
N GLY A 1 26.76 -25.95 4.47
CA GLY A 1 26.36 -25.61 5.85
C GLY A 1 25.74 -24.22 5.92
N MET A 2 25.15 -23.84 7.06
CA MET A 2 24.42 -22.56 7.23
C MET A 2 25.25 -21.32 6.84
N ALA A 3 26.58 -21.38 6.97
CA ALA A 3 27.49 -20.32 6.54
C ALA A 3 27.59 -20.15 5.00
N GLU A 4 27.44 -21.23 4.23
CA GLU A 4 27.44 -21.19 2.76
C GLU A 4 26.07 -20.71 2.24
N GLN A 5 24.99 -21.09 2.92
CA GLN A 5 23.63 -20.63 2.62
C GLN A 5 23.48 -19.13 2.89
N ALA A 6 24.05 -18.62 4.00
CA ALA A 6 24.09 -17.19 4.31
C ALA A 6 24.89 -16.38 3.27
N ARG A 7 25.99 -16.93 2.75
CA ARG A 7 26.77 -16.31 1.67
C ARG A 7 26.04 -16.29 0.33
N GLY A 8 25.25 -17.33 0.02
CA GLY A 8 24.39 -17.36 -1.17
C GLY A 8 23.21 -16.38 -1.10
N LEU A 9 22.72 -16.06 0.10
CA LEU A 9 21.68 -15.06 0.33
C LEU A 9 22.24 -13.63 0.25
N ALA A 10 23.48 -13.39 0.71
CA ALA A 10 24.13 -12.08 0.64
C ALA A 10 24.49 -11.65 -0.80
N GLY A 11 24.56 -12.59 -1.76
CA GLY A 11 24.85 -12.30 -3.17
C GLY A 11 23.62 -11.99 -4.03
N GLN A 12 22.40 -12.14 -3.50
CA GLN A 12 21.17 -11.82 -4.23
C GLN A 12 20.85 -10.34 -4.04
N ALA A 13 21.04 -9.54 -5.10
CA ALA A 13 20.57 -8.17 -5.13
C ALA A 13 19.06 -8.15 -4.81
N PRO A 14 18.58 -7.26 -3.91
CA PRO A 14 17.16 -7.16 -3.62
C PRO A 14 16.37 -7.01 -4.91
N VAL A 15 15.31 -7.81 -5.09
CA VAL A 15 14.41 -7.67 -6.24
C VAL A 15 13.91 -6.22 -6.24
N PRO A 16 14.17 -5.44 -7.31
CA PRO A 16 13.72 -4.06 -7.39
C PRO A 16 12.21 -4.02 -7.33
N VAL A 17 11.66 -3.24 -6.41
CA VAL A 17 10.22 -2.93 -6.41
C VAL A 17 9.99 -1.68 -7.24
N THR A 18 8.95 -1.71 -8.08
CA THR A 18 8.50 -0.53 -8.81
C THR A 18 8.16 0.56 -7.79
N PRO A 19 8.69 1.80 -7.93
CA PRO A 19 8.36 2.88 -7.03
C PRO A 19 6.85 3.17 -7.02
N MET A 20 6.29 3.38 -5.83
CA MET A 20 4.93 3.87 -5.66
C MET A 20 4.80 5.24 -6.33
N THR A 21 3.77 5.43 -7.15
CA THR A 21 3.44 6.74 -7.74
C THR A 21 1.98 7.08 -7.50
N GLN A 22 1.64 8.37 -7.55
CA GLN A 22 0.26 8.80 -7.44
C GLN A 22 -0.62 8.24 -8.58
N GLU A 23 -0.07 8.12 -9.80
CA GLU A 23 -0.77 7.55 -10.95
C GLU A 23 -1.08 6.06 -10.76
N THR A 24 -0.09 5.27 -10.33
CA THR A 24 -0.25 3.82 -10.12
C THR A 24 -1.23 3.52 -8.98
N LEU A 25 -1.17 4.29 -7.89
CA LEU A 25 -2.15 4.21 -6.81
C LEU A 25 -3.57 4.53 -7.30
N ASN A 26 -3.76 5.66 -7.98
CA ASN A 26 -5.08 6.04 -8.53
C ASN A 26 -5.63 4.99 -9.50
N ALA A 27 -4.80 4.46 -10.39
CA ALA A 27 -5.20 3.39 -11.32
C ALA A 27 -5.65 2.14 -10.55
N SER A 28 -4.89 1.71 -9.55
CA SER A 28 -5.20 0.51 -8.75
C SER A 28 -6.47 0.66 -7.89
N LEU A 29 -6.74 1.86 -7.37
CA LEU A 29 -7.96 2.19 -6.64
C LEU A 29 -9.17 2.18 -7.57
N THR A 30 -9.04 2.84 -8.74
CA THR A 30 -10.09 2.93 -9.76
C THR A 30 -10.48 1.55 -10.28
N ALA A 31 -9.51 0.65 -10.48
CA ALA A 31 -9.74 -0.73 -10.88
C ALA A 31 -10.63 -1.53 -9.89
N ARG A 32 -10.81 -1.03 -8.67
CA ARG A 32 -11.66 -1.61 -7.62
C ARG A 32 -12.88 -0.74 -7.27
N GLY A 33 -13.16 0.27 -8.08
CA GLY A 33 -14.27 1.20 -7.85
C GLY A 33 -14.06 2.12 -6.65
N ILE A 34 -12.82 2.31 -6.18
CA ILE A 34 -12.49 3.19 -5.06
C ILE A 34 -12.03 4.53 -5.65
N LYS A 35 -12.69 5.62 -5.28
CA LYS A 35 -12.31 6.98 -5.67
C LYS A 35 -11.80 7.73 -4.45
N PRO A 36 -10.49 8.04 -4.34
CA PRO A 36 -9.99 8.86 -3.26
C PRO A 36 -10.52 10.29 -3.38
N ALA A 37 -10.92 10.88 -2.25
CA ALA A 37 -11.24 12.31 -2.13
C ALA A 37 -9.96 13.15 -2.20
N SER A 38 -8.86 12.63 -1.65
CA SER A 38 -7.52 13.18 -1.83
C SER A 38 -6.48 12.06 -1.83
N LEU A 39 -5.40 12.27 -2.58
CA LEU A 39 -4.22 11.42 -2.59
C LEU A 39 -3.00 12.30 -2.78
N SER A 40 -2.00 12.13 -1.92
CA SER A 40 -0.72 12.82 -2.01
C SER A 40 0.41 11.85 -1.72
N LEU A 41 1.56 12.07 -2.36
CA LEU A 41 2.78 11.29 -2.16
C LEU A 41 3.87 12.16 -1.57
N THR A 42 4.66 11.63 -0.64
CA THR A 42 5.84 12.31 -0.08
C THR A 42 6.91 11.28 0.21
N GLY A 43 7.95 11.23 -0.63
CA GLY A 43 8.96 10.17 -0.57
C GLY A 43 8.32 8.80 -0.74
N GLU A 44 8.55 7.90 0.23
CA GLU A 44 7.98 6.55 0.27
C GLU A 44 6.55 6.49 0.82
N TYR A 45 5.97 7.63 1.23
CA TYR A 45 4.67 7.68 1.90
C TYR A 45 3.57 8.14 0.96
N ALA A 46 2.40 7.49 1.05
CA ALA A 46 1.16 7.97 0.48
C ALA A 46 0.19 8.34 1.59
N ARG A 47 -0.50 9.48 1.46
CA ARG A 47 -1.61 9.85 2.33
C ARG A 47 -2.86 10.01 1.49
N MET A 48 -3.97 9.42 1.94
CA MET A 48 -5.23 9.50 1.22
C MET A 48 -6.44 9.61 2.15
N GLN A 49 -7.45 10.31 1.64
CA GLN A 49 -8.80 10.34 2.18
C GLN A 49 -9.72 9.66 1.18
N ILE A 50 -10.60 8.78 1.65
CA ILE A 50 -11.57 8.05 0.85
C ILE A 50 -12.93 8.22 1.51
N ASN A 51 -13.95 8.54 0.74
CA ASN A 51 -15.30 8.75 1.27
C ASN A 51 -16.28 7.73 0.68
N GLY A 52 -17.14 7.17 1.52
CA GLY A 52 -18.24 6.30 1.12
C GLY A 52 -17.81 5.12 0.24
N THR A 53 -16.77 4.38 0.64
CA THR A 53 -16.32 3.18 -0.08
C THR A 53 -16.67 1.91 0.66
N SER A 54 -16.80 0.80 -0.09
CA SER A 54 -16.98 -0.52 0.49
C SER A 54 -15.74 -0.87 1.34
N PHE A 55 -15.95 -1.12 2.62
CA PHE A 55 -14.89 -1.52 3.53
C PHE A 55 -14.19 -2.79 3.04
N ALA A 56 -14.96 -3.75 2.52
CA ALA A 56 -14.43 -4.99 1.96
C ALA A 56 -13.52 -4.71 0.75
N ASN A 57 -13.94 -3.88 -0.19
CA ASN A 57 -13.11 -3.55 -1.37
C ASN A 57 -11.81 -2.87 -0.97
N LEU A 58 -11.87 -1.99 0.03
CA LEU A 58 -10.69 -1.30 0.55
C LEU A 58 -9.71 -2.27 1.22
N LEU A 59 -10.19 -3.24 2.01
CA LEU A 59 -9.33 -4.26 2.60
C LEU A 59 -8.67 -5.17 1.55
N VAL A 60 -9.40 -5.61 0.52
CA VAL A 60 -8.81 -6.42 -0.56
C VAL A 60 -7.77 -5.59 -1.34
N TRP A 61 -8.01 -4.30 -1.55
CA TRP A 61 -7.01 -3.41 -2.17
C TRP A 61 -5.75 -3.32 -1.32
N LEU A 62 -5.88 -3.09 -0.01
CA LEU A 62 -4.76 -3.00 0.93
C LEU A 62 -3.94 -4.31 0.98
N ASP A 63 -4.59 -5.47 0.97
CA ASP A 63 -3.87 -6.76 0.92
C ASP A 63 -3.06 -6.92 -0.37
N ALA A 64 -3.63 -6.55 -1.52
CA ALA A 64 -2.90 -6.56 -2.80
C ALA A 64 -1.71 -5.60 -2.78
N GLN A 65 -1.87 -4.38 -2.27
CA GLN A 65 -0.77 -3.42 -2.13
C GLN A 65 0.39 -3.98 -1.29
N ARG A 66 0.07 -4.68 -0.20
CA ARG A 66 1.07 -5.32 0.66
C ARG A 66 1.81 -6.45 -0.06
N ARG A 67 1.09 -7.33 -0.76
CA ARG A 67 1.66 -8.53 -1.39
C ARG A 67 2.45 -8.21 -2.65
N GLU A 68 1.93 -7.30 -3.47
CA GLU A 68 2.42 -7.06 -4.83
C GLU A 68 3.40 -5.89 -4.87
N ASN A 69 3.16 -4.85 -4.05
CA ASN A 69 3.90 -3.58 -4.14
C ASN A 69 4.73 -3.29 -2.88
N ARG A 70 4.71 -4.17 -1.88
CA ARG A 70 5.36 -3.97 -0.57
C ARG A 70 4.94 -2.66 0.12
N VAL A 71 3.68 -2.28 -0.07
CA VAL A 71 3.10 -1.10 0.57
C VAL A 71 2.38 -1.53 1.84
N ALA A 72 2.84 -1.01 2.98
CA ALA A 72 2.27 -1.27 4.30
C ALA A 72 1.39 -0.10 4.76
N VAL A 73 0.39 -0.41 5.59
CA VAL A 73 -0.40 0.60 6.31
C VAL A 73 0.40 1.06 7.52
N GLN A 74 0.67 2.36 7.59
CA GLN A 74 1.28 2.99 8.76
C GLN A 74 0.22 3.48 9.74
N GLU A 75 -0.84 4.08 9.19
CA GLU A 75 -1.98 4.59 9.96
C GLU A 75 -3.25 4.34 9.15
N ALA A 76 -4.33 3.98 9.84
CA ALA A 76 -5.64 3.86 9.24
C ALA A 76 -6.71 4.24 10.25
N THR A 77 -7.61 5.13 9.85
CA THR A 77 -8.87 5.39 10.55
C THR A 77 -10.02 5.05 9.62
N PHE A 78 -11.08 4.48 10.18
CA PHE A 78 -12.30 4.13 9.47
C PHE A 78 -13.49 4.66 10.25
N THR A 79 -14.40 5.33 9.55
CA THR A 79 -15.68 5.77 10.09
C THR A 79 -16.78 5.02 9.33
N ALA A 80 -17.59 4.26 10.04
CA ALA A 80 -18.73 3.56 9.45
C ALA A 80 -19.73 4.56 8.88
N GLN A 81 -20.27 4.25 7.71
CA GLN A 81 -21.27 5.05 7.01
C GLN A 81 -22.50 4.20 6.70
N ASP A 82 -23.61 4.88 6.44
CA ASP A 82 -24.79 4.28 5.84
C ASP A 82 -24.69 4.29 4.30
N PRO A 83 -25.15 3.24 3.60
CA PRO A 83 -25.63 1.97 4.15
C PRO A 83 -24.49 1.14 4.76
N ALA A 84 -24.86 0.22 5.66
CA ALA A 84 -23.92 -0.66 6.34
C ALA A 84 -22.92 -1.33 5.37
N GLY A 85 -21.65 -1.33 5.75
CA GLY A 85 -20.53 -1.82 4.93
C GLY A 85 -19.79 -0.74 4.15
N GLN A 86 -20.31 0.49 4.12
CA GLN A 86 -19.60 1.67 3.64
C GLN A 86 -18.77 2.31 4.75
N VAL A 87 -17.63 2.90 4.39
CA VAL A 87 -16.77 3.65 5.29
C VAL A 87 -16.21 4.89 4.62
N ASP A 88 -15.96 5.92 5.43
CA ASP A 88 -14.91 6.89 5.14
C ASP A 88 -13.60 6.38 5.75
N ALA A 89 -12.46 6.65 5.10
CA ALA A 89 -11.16 6.21 5.57
C ALA A 89 -10.09 7.29 5.38
N SER A 90 -9.24 7.45 6.38
CA SER A 90 -7.97 8.16 6.26
C SER A 90 -6.84 7.14 6.36
N LEU A 91 -5.95 7.10 5.37
CA LEU A 91 -4.84 6.14 5.33
C LEU A 91 -3.50 6.87 5.15
N THR A 92 -2.51 6.45 5.93
CA THR A 92 -1.09 6.70 5.68
C THR A 92 -0.45 5.36 5.31
N LEU A 93 0.14 5.27 4.11
CA LEU A 93 0.81 4.09 3.60
C LEU A 93 2.30 4.37 3.41
N ARG A 94 3.12 3.33 3.47
CA ARG A 94 4.56 3.40 3.15
C ARG A 94 4.98 2.25 2.26
N GLN A 95 5.71 2.52 1.18
CA GLN A 95 6.37 1.47 0.41
C GLN A 95 7.72 1.11 1.03
N ASP A 96 7.96 -0.18 1.24
CA ASP A 96 9.30 -0.69 1.52
C ASP A 96 10.06 -0.86 0.20
N THR A 97 11.00 0.05 -0.09
CA THR A 97 11.79 0.00 -1.32
C THR A 97 13.02 -0.92 -1.21
N GLY A 98 13.30 -1.49 -0.03
CA GLY A 98 14.55 -2.20 0.26
C GLY A 98 15.82 -1.33 0.19
N ALA A 99 15.70 -0.05 -0.21
CA ALA A 99 16.83 0.87 -0.34
C ALA A 99 17.26 1.47 1.02
N GLY A 100 16.38 1.42 2.02
CA GLY A 100 16.64 1.91 3.39
C GLY A 100 17.36 0.94 4.32
N ALA A 101 17.70 -0.28 3.86
CA ALA A 101 18.43 -1.29 4.65
C ALA A 101 19.96 -1.14 4.57
N ARG A 102 20.46 0.09 4.36
CA ARG A 102 21.89 0.39 4.25
C ARG A 102 22.47 0.92 5.55
#